data_AF-A0A0D1JZ04-F1
#
_entry.id   AF-A0A0D1JZ04-F1
#
_cell.length_a   1.000
_cell.length_b   1.000
_cell.length_c   1.000
_cell.angle_alpha   90.00
_cell.angle_beta   90.00
_cell.angle_gamma   90.00
#
_symmetry.space_group_name_H-M   'P 1'
#
loop_
_entity.id
_entity.type
_entity.pdbx_description
1 polymer ?
#
loop_
_entity_poly.entity_id
_entity_poly.type
_entity_poly.pdbx_seq_one_letter_code
_entity_poly.pdbx_strand_id
1 'polypeptide(L)'
;MSESEAQPETGTELQPGDVTEFLVVLTQLNKGRTQVELTKALHEVVDAALATEKKGGSVTLKIKVEPLESGAVSLIPDVTCSPAKDPAGTIFFADGDGTLSRDNAGMFYGNR
;
A
#
# COMPACT_ATOMS: atom_id res chain seq x y z
N MET A 1 10.22 -39.42 27.99
CA MET A 1 9.75 -38.17 27.37
C MET A 1 10.28 -38.16 25.95
N SER A 2 9.44 -38.42 24.96
CA SER A 2 9.79 -38.31 23.55
C SER A 2 9.62 -36.86 23.14
N GLU A 3 10.72 -36.12 23.09
CA GLU A 3 10.78 -34.84 22.40
C GLU A 3 10.74 -35.13 20.90
N SER A 4 9.57 -34.93 20.30
CA SER A 4 9.42 -34.86 18.86
C SER A 4 9.97 -33.51 18.42
N GLU A 5 11.18 -33.49 17.88
CA GLU A 5 11.79 -32.30 17.29
C GLU A 5 10.91 -31.80 16.15
N ALA A 6 10.44 -30.56 16.26
CA ALA A 6 9.73 -29.86 15.22
C ALA A 6 10.66 -29.69 14.02
N GLN A 7 10.28 -30.24 12.87
CA GLN A 7 10.95 -30.00 11.61
C GLN A 7 10.75 -28.52 11.23
N PRO A 8 11.82 -27.77 10.90
CA PRO A 8 11.68 -26.40 10.45
C PRO A 8 11.00 -26.41 9.07
N GLU A 9 9.88 -25.70 8.98
CA GLU A 9 9.14 -25.40 7.75
C GLU A 9 10.13 -24.92 6.68
N THR A 10 10.44 -25.80 5.73
CA THR A 10 11.40 -25.50 4.68
C THR A 10 10.75 -24.49 3.74
N GLY A 11 11.14 -23.22 3.85
CA GLY A 11 10.77 -22.20 2.87
C GLY A 11 11.31 -22.61 1.51
N THR A 12 10.43 -23.15 0.66
CA THR A 12 10.77 -23.49 -0.72
C THR A 12 11.16 -22.21 -1.45
N GLU A 13 12.45 -22.04 -1.69
CA GLU A 13 12.97 -20.97 -2.54
C GLU A 13 12.52 -21.25 -3.98
N LEU A 14 11.51 -20.50 -4.45
CA LEU A 14 10.95 -20.63 -5.79
C LEU A 14 11.97 -20.12 -6.81
N GLN A 15 12.36 -20.95 -7.78
CA GLN A 15 13.29 -20.54 -8.82
C GLN A 15 12.53 -19.85 -9.97
N PRO A 16 13.19 -18.98 -10.76
CA PRO A 16 12.61 -18.41 -11.98
C PRO A 16 12.24 -19.55 -12.94
N GLY A 17 10.94 -19.77 -13.17
CA GLY A 17 10.39 -20.86 -13.99
C GLY A 17 9.52 -21.88 -13.25
N ASP A 18 9.57 -21.92 -11.91
CA ASP A 18 8.72 -22.81 -11.10
C ASP A 18 7.30 -22.25 -10.92
N VAL A 19 7.13 -20.95 -11.14
CA VAL A 19 5.88 -20.22 -10.98
C VAL A 19 5.57 -19.37 -12.20
N THR A 20 4.28 -19.09 -12.40
CA THR A 20 3.89 -18.15 -13.44
C THR A 20 4.43 -16.78 -13.08
N GLU A 21 5.14 -16.16 -14.03
CA GLU A 21 5.68 -14.80 -13.87
C GLU A 21 4.59 -13.82 -13.47
N PHE A 22 4.86 -13.02 -12.43
CA PHE A 22 3.89 -12.07 -11.89
C PHE A 22 3.43 -11.06 -12.95
N LEU A 23 4.31 -10.63 -13.85
CA LEU A 23 3.95 -9.73 -14.96
C LEU A 23 2.96 -10.37 -15.94
N VAL A 24 3.09 -11.68 -16.18
CA VAL A 24 2.15 -12.42 -17.04
C VAL A 24 0.78 -12.47 -16.37
N VAL A 25 0.71 -12.70 -15.06
CA VAL A 25 -0.55 -12.66 -14.30
C VAL A 25 -1.14 -11.24 -14.29
N LEU A 26 -0.34 -10.23 -14.01
CA LEU A 26 -0.76 -8.83 -13.94
C LEU A 26 -1.36 -8.31 -15.25
N THR A 27 -0.79 -8.69 -16.39
CA THR A 27 -1.32 -8.34 -17.72
C THR A 27 -2.64 -9.05 -18.05
N GLN A 28 -2.91 -10.19 -17.41
CA GLN A 28 -4.16 -10.93 -17.58
C GLN A 28 -5.26 -10.47 -16.61
N LEU A 29 -4.91 -9.86 -15.47
CA LEU A 29 -5.87 -9.36 -14.49
C LEU A 29 -6.89 -8.41 -15.14
N ASN A 30 -8.18 -8.67 -14.88
CA ASN A 30 -9.31 -7.95 -15.46
C ASN A 30 -9.20 -7.77 -16.98
N LYS A 31 -8.67 -8.77 -17.70
CA LYS A 31 -8.44 -8.71 -19.16
C LYS A 31 -7.51 -7.56 -19.56
N GLY A 32 -6.49 -7.28 -18.75
CA GLY A 32 -5.50 -6.23 -18.96
C GLY A 32 -5.91 -4.83 -18.49
N ARG A 33 -7.14 -4.64 -17.98
CA ARG A 33 -7.59 -3.33 -17.50
C ARG A 33 -6.78 -2.83 -16.31
N THR A 34 -6.42 -3.72 -15.38
CA THR A 34 -5.64 -3.36 -14.19
C THR A 34 -4.27 -2.80 -14.56
N GLN A 35 -3.61 -3.38 -15.58
CA GLN A 35 -2.32 -2.88 -16.06
C GLN A 35 -2.44 -1.48 -16.67
N VAL A 36 -3.51 -1.22 -17.44
CA VAL A 36 -3.78 0.10 -18.02
C VAL A 36 -4.07 1.13 -16.95
N GLU A 37 -4.87 0.78 -15.93
CA GLU A 37 -5.16 1.65 -14.79
C GLU A 37 -3.92 2.00 -13.98
N LEU A 38 -3.06 1.01 -13.68
CA LEU A 38 -1.77 1.24 -13.02
C LEU A 38 -0.85 2.15 -13.84
N THR A 39 -0.82 1.96 -15.16
CA THR A 39 0.00 2.78 -16.07
C THR A 39 -0.44 4.24 -16.03
N LYS A 40 -1.76 4.50 -16.07
CA LYS A 40 -2.32 5.85 -15.96
C LYS A 40 -2.06 6.47 -14.59
N ALA A 41 -2.31 5.72 -13.52
CA ALA A 41 -2.05 6.15 -12.15
C ALA A 41 -0.58 6.53 -11.93
N LEU A 42 0.35 5.74 -12.49
CA LEU A 42 1.77 6.03 -12.42
C LEU A 42 2.12 7.32 -13.16
N HIS A 43 1.58 7.52 -14.36
CA HIS A 43 1.78 8.75 -15.13
C HIS A 43 1.30 9.98 -14.35
N GLU A 44 0.09 9.94 -13.77
CA GLU A 44 -0.45 11.04 -12.97
C GLU A 44 0.38 11.34 -11.72
N VAL A 45 0.88 10.31 -11.04
CA VAL A 45 1.74 10.46 -9.86
C VAL A 45 3.10 11.06 -10.25
N VAL A 46 3.68 10.62 -11.36
CA VAL A 46 4.96 11.14 -11.87
C VAL A 46 4.82 12.60 -12.29
N ASP A 47 3.78 12.94 -13.05
CA ASP A 47 3.49 14.32 -13.46
C ASP A 47 3.32 15.24 -12.24
N ALA A 48 2.54 14.79 -11.24
CA ALA A 48 2.33 15.55 -10.01
C ALA A 48 3.62 15.71 -9.20
N ALA A 49 4.48 14.68 -9.15
CA ALA A 49 5.77 14.74 -8.46
C ALA A 49 6.73 15.72 -9.15
N LEU A 50 6.79 15.72 -10.48
CA LEU A 50 7.60 16.67 -11.26
C LEU A 50 7.08 18.11 -11.10
N ALA A 51 5.76 18.30 -11.05
CA ALA A 51 5.16 19.62 -10.89
C ALA A 51 5.33 20.21 -9.48
N THR A 52 5.48 19.38 -8.44
CA THR A 52 5.54 19.83 -7.04
C THR A 52 6.95 19.94 -6.46
N GLU A 53 7.98 19.44 -7.17
CA GLU A 53 9.44 19.50 -6.87
C GLU A 53 9.91 19.07 -5.46
N LYS A 54 9.01 18.85 -4.50
CA LYS A 54 9.30 18.72 -3.07
C LYS A 54 8.54 17.59 -2.36
N LYS A 55 7.52 17.00 -2.98
CA LYS A 55 6.72 15.91 -2.38
C LYS A 55 6.51 14.79 -3.41
N GLY A 56 6.85 13.57 -3.02
CA GLY A 56 6.57 12.38 -3.82
C GLY A 56 5.11 11.97 -3.74
N GLY A 57 4.63 11.23 -4.73
CA GLY A 57 3.35 10.53 -4.68
C GLY A 57 3.56 9.01 -4.62
N SER A 58 2.47 8.25 -4.49
CA SER A 58 2.53 6.79 -4.43
C SER A 58 1.42 6.13 -5.27
N VAL A 59 1.74 4.96 -5.81
CA VAL A 59 0.78 4.05 -6.44
C VAL A 59 0.84 2.74 -5.65
N THR A 60 -0.31 2.22 -5.25
CA THR A 60 -0.42 0.96 -4.51
C THR A 60 -1.33 0.00 -5.27
N LEU A 61 -0.81 -1.20 -5.53
CA LEU A 61 -1.58 -2.34 -6.04
C LEU A 61 -1.80 -3.33 -4.89
N LYS A 62 -3.06 -3.57 -4.54
CA LYS A 62 -3.45 -4.59 -3.57
C LYS A 62 -4.21 -5.69 -4.30
N ILE A 63 -3.78 -6.94 -4.19
CA ILE A 63 -4.48 -8.08 -4.79
C ILE A 63 -5.04 -8.92 -3.65
N LYS A 64 -6.37 -9.02 -3.55
CA LYS A 64 -7.02 -9.99 -2.68
C LYS A 64 -7.11 -11.32 -3.42
N VAL A 65 -6.77 -12.39 -2.72
CA VAL A 65 -6.75 -13.75 -3.26
C VAL A 65 -7.77 -14.56 -2.47
N GLU A 66 -8.81 -15.03 -3.14
CA GLU A 66 -9.92 -15.76 -2.50
C GLU A 66 -10.10 -17.13 -3.19
N PRO A 67 -10.08 -18.25 -2.44
CA PRO A 67 -10.35 -19.56 -3.02
C PRO A 67 -11.84 -19.71 -3.35
N LEU A 68 -12.14 -20.40 -4.44
CA LEU A 68 -13.49 -20.76 -4.85
C LEU A 68 -13.71 -22.26 -4.66
N GLU A 69 -14.95 -22.66 -4.37
CA GLU A 69 -15.33 -24.07 -4.13
C GLU A 69 -15.02 -25.00 -5.30
N SER A 70 -14.88 -24.45 -6.52
CA SER A 70 -14.51 -25.19 -7.73
C SER A 70 -13.01 -25.53 -7.83
N GLY A 71 -12.20 -25.21 -6.82
CA GLY A 71 -10.73 -25.32 -6.86
C GLY A 71 -10.05 -24.20 -7.68
N ALA A 72 -10.82 -23.19 -8.11
CA ALA A 72 -10.30 -21.99 -8.74
C ALA A 72 -9.93 -20.95 -7.68
N VAL A 73 -9.11 -19.96 -8.06
CA VAL A 73 -8.73 -18.84 -7.20
C VAL A 73 -9.16 -17.53 -7.86
N SER A 74 -9.88 -16.70 -7.13
CA SER A 74 -10.25 -15.35 -7.53
C SER A 74 -9.16 -14.36 -7.13
N LEU A 75 -8.70 -13.56 -8.09
CA LEU A 75 -7.77 -12.46 -7.87
C LEU A 75 -8.53 -11.15 -8.05
N ILE A 76 -8.69 -10.40 -6.97
CA ILE A 76 -9.40 -9.11 -6.95
C ILE A 76 -8.36 -8.01 -6.76
N PRO A 77 -7.92 -7.35 -7.85
CA PRO A 77 -7.00 -6.22 -7.74
C PRO A 77 -7.74 -4.94 -7.33
N ASP A 78 -7.08 -4.16 -6.48
CA ASP A 78 -7.48 -2.86 -5.99
C ASP A 78 -6.30 -1.90 -6.20
N VAL A 79 -6.52 -0.88 -7.01
CA VAL A 79 -5.49 0.09 -7.40
C VAL A 79 -5.83 1.43 -6.75
N THR A 80 -4.93 1.91 -5.91
CA THR A 80 -5.05 3.22 -5.28
C THR A 80 -3.87 4.09 -5.67
N CYS A 81 -4.15 5.36 -5.99
CA CYS A 81 -3.11 6.34 -6.28
C CYS A 81 -3.26 7.55 -5.36
N SER A 82 -2.13 8.03 -4.86
CA SER A 82 -2.03 9.24 -4.08
C SER A 82 -1.06 10.16 -4.81
N PRO A 83 -1.53 10.89 -5.85
CA PRO A 83 -0.71 11.93 -6.48
C PRO A 83 -0.31 12.95 -5.41
N ALA A 84 0.89 13.50 -5.54
CA ALA A 84 1.42 14.52 -4.64
C ALA A 84 0.57 15.79 -4.74
N LYS A 85 -0.56 15.80 -4.02
CA LYS A 85 -1.32 17.01 -3.73
C LYS A 85 -0.67 17.66 -2.53
N ASP A 86 -0.75 18.97 -2.45
CA ASP A 86 -0.46 19.70 -1.22
C ASP A 86 -1.73 19.73 -0.38
N PRO A 87 -1.99 18.76 0.54
CA PRO A 87 -2.90 19.05 1.60
C PRO A 87 -2.18 20.12 2.42
N ALA A 88 -2.73 21.33 2.45
CA ALA A 88 -2.40 22.29 3.49
C ALA A 88 -2.70 21.60 4.83
N GLY A 89 -1.70 20.91 5.38
CA GLY A 89 -1.80 20.18 6.63
C GLY A 89 -2.10 21.22 7.69
N THR A 90 -3.34 21.25 8.18
CA THR A 90 -3.65 22.07 9.34
C THR A 90 -2.99 21.39 10.53
N ILE A 91 -1.98 22.03 11.09
CA ILE A 91 -1.37 21.60 12.35
C ILE A 91 -2.41 21.79 13.46
N PHE A 92 -2.67 20.73 14.22
CA PHE A 92 -3.43 20.78 15.46
C PHE A 92 -2.49 20.45 16.62
N PHE A 93 -2.60 21.19 17.71
CA PHE A 93 -1.92 20.91 18.98
C PHE A 93 -2.86 20.07 19.85
N ALA A 94 -2.38 18.93 20.36
CA ALA A 94 -3.13 18.08 21.27
C ALA A 94 -2.79 18.44 22.71
N ASP A 95 -3.81 18.67 23.54
CA ASP A 95 -3.69 19.13 24.94
C ASP A 95 -3.53 17.99 25.98
N GLY A 96 -3.32 16.75 25.53
CA GLY A 96 -3.15 15.58 26.40
C GLY A 96 -4.46 14.96 26.90
N ASP A 97 -5.58 15.68 26.87
CA ASP A 97 -6.92 15.20 27.26
C ASP A 97 -7.81 14.82 26.06
N GLY A 98 -7.22 14.83 24.86
CA GLY A 98 -7.90 14.42 23.62
C GLY A 98 -8.58 15.57 22.88
N THR A 99 -8.36 16.83 23.28
CA THR A 99 -8.85 18.00 22.54
C THR A 99 -7.78 18.48 21.56
N LEU A 100 -8.21 18.84 20.36
CA LEU A 100 -7.35 19.39 19.31
C LEU A 100 -7.59 20.90 19.19
N SER A 101 -6.55 21.71 19.38
CA SER A 101 -6.60 23.16 19.23
C SER A 101 -5.78 23.65 18.04
N ARG A 102 -6.23 24.72 17.40
CA ARG A 102 -5.55 25.40 16.28
C ARG A 102 -4.59 26.51 16.73
N ASP A 103 -4.72 26.98 17.97
CA ASP A 103 -3.90 28.05 18.53
C ASP A 103 -2.85 27.49 19.50
N ASN A 104 -1.59 27.88 19.29
CA ASN A 104 -0.44 27.52 20.15
C ASN A 104 -0.47 28.23 21.53
N ALA A 105 -1.50 29.03 21.82
CA ALA A 105 -1.58 29.84 23.05
C ALA A 105 -1.85 29.01 24.33
N GLY A 106 -2.18 27.72 24.22
CA GLY A 106 -2.44 26.83 25.36
C GLY A 106 -1.22 26.03 25.87
N MET A 107 -0.12 25.97 25.11
CA MET A 107 1.09 25.17 25.44
C MET A 107 2.02 25.84 26.47
N PHE A 108 1.52 26.82 27.24
CA PHE A 108 2.26 27.56 28.27
C PHE A 108 1.81 27.23 29.71
N TYR A 109 1.45 25.98 30.03
CA TYR A 109 1.40 25.55 31.43
C TYR A 109 1.89 24.11 31.56
N GLY A 110 3.09 23.93 32.13
CA GLY A 110 3.58 22.59 32.44
C GLY A 110 5.06 22.41 32.79
N ASN A 111 5.87 23.46 33.00
CA ASN A 111 7.15 23.31 33.71
C ASN A 111 7.05 23.97 35.08
N ARG A 112 6.60 23.20 36.07
CA ARG A 112 7.04 23.29 37.47
C ARG A 112 7.01 21.90 38.10
#